data_AF-A0A4R2GNP5-F1
#
_entry.id   AF-A0A4R2GNP5-F1
#
_cell.length_a   1.000
_cell.length_b   1.000
_cell.length_c   1.000
_cell.angle_alpha   90.00
_cell.angle_beta   90.00
_cell.angle_gamma   90.00
#
_symmetry.space_group_name_H-M   'P 1'
#
loop_
_entity.id
_entity.type
_entity.pdbx_description
1 polymer ?
#
loop_
_entity_poly.entity_id
_entity_poly.type
_entity_poly.pdbx_seq_one_letter_code
_entity_poly.pdbx_strand_id
1 'polypeptide(L)'
;MKKVIISLFLVFTFGIYNTWAQCDESVRKAALQGMGDAQYIRDYSVNLTKSPTEVKTGQVKFNVMLNSRSQYRFNVVNGASNADDIVMQLYDQDRMLASNREGGRTFAAFDYIVRTSKVYQLVFSFPGGQEGCAEAVVSLVRQFSEGEMNF
;
A
#
# COMPACT_ATOMS: atom_id res chain seq x y z
N MET A 1 -48.17 21.03 37.92
CA MET A 1 -48.19 19.66 37.37
C MET A 1 -48.14 19.76 35.85
N LYS A 2 -47.11 19.12 35.26
CA LYS A 2 -47.06 18.45 33.96
C LYS A 2 -47.67 19.17 32.75
N LYS A 3 -46.90 19.24 31.65
CA LYS A 3 -47.17 19.85 30.33
C LYS A 3 -46.63 21.30 30.33
N VAL A 4 -45.46 21.63 29.77
CA VAL A 4 -44.92 21.23 28.46
C VAL A 4 -43.38 21.24 28.57
N ILE A 5 -42.83 20.16 29.15
CA ILE A 5 -41.41 19.80 29.04
C ILE A 5 -41.31 18.87 27.81
N ILE A 6 -41.62 19.38 26.62
CA ILE A 6 -41.49 18.65 25.35
C ILE A 6 -41.03 19.63 24.27
N SER A 7 -39.98 20.40 24.55
CA SER A 7 -39.23 21.11 23.51
C SER A 7 -37.80 20.57 23.37
N LEU A 8 -37.49 19.46 24.05
CA LEU A 8 -36.17 18.83 24.09
C LEU A 8 -36.17 17.45 23.42
N PHE A 9 -37.12 17.20 22.50
CA PHE A 9 -37.06 16.02 21.63
C PHE A 9 -36.47 16.47 20.29
N LEU A 10 -35.14 16.44 20.18
CA LEU A 10 -34.44 15.28 19.64
C LEU A 10 -34.63 15.20 18.12
N VAL A 11 -34.00 16.15 17.43
CA VAL A 11 -33.63 16.01 16.02
C VAL A 11 -32.14 16.37 15.91
N PHE A 12 -31.32 15.61 16.63
CA PHE A 12 -29.92 15.44 16.25
C PHE A 12 -29.94 14.37 15.15
N THR A 13 -30.26 14.77 13.92
CA THR A 13 -29.98 13.91 12.77
C THR A 13 -28.46 13.78 12.69
N PHE A 14 -27.93 12.69 13.24
CA PHE A 14 -26.58 12.23 12.93
C PHE A 14 -26.54 11.98 11.42
N GLY A 15 -26.00 12.96 10.69
CA GLY A 15 -25.54 12.73 9.34
C GLY A 15 -24.48 11.64 9.41
N ILE A 16 -24.79 10.47 8.87
CA ILE A 16 -23.81 9.42 8.66
C ILE A 16 -22.93 9.92 7.51
N TYR A 17 -21.90 10.69 7.83
CA TYR A 17 -20.87 11.01 6.86
C TYR A 17 -20.12 9.71 6.58
N ASN A 18 -20.36 9.14 5.39
CA ASN A 18 -19.46 8.15 4.83
C ASN A 18 -18.14 8.88 4.59
N THR A 19 -17.22 8.81 5.55
CA THR A 19 -15.83 9.20 5.33
C THR A 19 -15.27 8.18 4.36
N TRP A 20 -15.22 8.54 3.09
CA TRP A 20 -14.47 7.80 2.09
C TRP A 20 -13.06 7.62 2.63
N ALA A 21 -12.57 6.38 2.69
CA ALA A 21 -11.23 6.04 3.16
C ALA A 21 -10.19 6.77 2.28
N GLN A 22 -9.80 7.98 2.68
CA GLN A 22 -8.80 8.76 1.98
C GLN A 22 -7.47 8.49 2.65
N CYS A 23 -6.49 8.08 1.86
CA CYS A 23 -5.11 8.10 2.29
C CYS A 23 -4.72 9.57 2.30
N ASP A 24 -4.71 10.13 3.51
CA ASP A 24 -4.27 11.50 3.70
C ASP A 24 -2.74 11.56 3.67
N GLU A 25 -2.22 12.78 3.73
CA GLU A 25 -0.78 13.04 3.74
C GLU A 25 -0.05 12.35 4.91
N SER A 26 -0.77 11.97 5.98
CA SER A 26 -0.17 11.28 7.13
C SER A 26 0.24 9.85 6.78
N VAL A 27 -0.55 9.15 5.95
CA VAL A 27 -0.23 7.80 5.46
C VAL A 27 1.03 7.84 4.60
N ARG A 28 1.10 8.83 3.70
CA ARG A 28 2.27 9.05 2.84
C ARG A 28 3.52 9.37 3.66
N LYS A 29 3.39 10.26 4.65
CA LYS A 29 4.48 10.59 5.56
C LYS A 29 4.96 9.38 6.35
N ALA A 30 4.05 8.54 6.84
CA ALA A 30 4.40 7.30 7.53
C ALA A 30 5.12 6.32 6.59
N ALA A 31 4.70 6.21 5.33
CA ALA A 31 5.38 5.40 4.34
C ALA A 31 6.80 5.92 4.06
N LEU A 32 6.97 7.24 3.95
CA LEU A 32 8.29 7.85 3.80
C LEU A 32 9.18 7.60 5.03
N GLN A 33 8.64 7.74 6.24
CA GLN A 33 9.37 7.43 7.47
C GLN A 33 9.76 5.94 7.56
N GLY A 34 8.92 5.04 7.03
CA GLY A 34 9.17 3.61 6.99
C GLY A 34 10.38 3.18 6.17
N MET A 35 10.94 4.06 5.32
CA MET A 35 12.17 3.77 4.59
C MET A 35 13.41 3.76 5.51
N GLY A 36 13.35 4.44 6.66
CA GLY A 36 14.49 4.64 7.55
C GLY A 36 15.60 5.46 6.87
N ASP A 37 16.84 5.00 6.98
CA ASP A 37 18.02 5.66 6.40
C ASP A 37 18.26 5.30 4.92
N ALA A 38 17.37 4.52 4.29
CA ALA A 38 17.49 4.15 2.90
C ALA A 38 17.27 5.36 1.97
N GLN A 39 17.89 5.33 0.78
CA GLN A 39 17.74 6.41 -0.19
C GLN A 39 16.39 6.33 -0.89
N TYR A 40 15.60 7.40 -0.81
CA TYR A 40 14.33 7.51 -1.54
C TYR A 40 14.51 7.36 -3.06
N ILE A 41 13.65 6.55 -3.68
CA ILE A 41 13.59 6.38 -5.14
C ILE A 41 12.26 6.86 -5.70
N ARG A 42 11.15 6.35 -5.18
CA ARG A 42 9.80 6.65 -5.67
C ARG A 42 8.71 6.26 -4.67
N ASP A 43 7.64 7.03 -4.61
CA ASP A 43 6.39 6.70 -3.93
C ASP A 43 5.23 6.39 -4.91
N TYR A 44 4.25 5.63 -4.43
CA TYR A 44 3.06 5.23 -5.16
C TYR A 44 1.82 5.31 -4.27
N SER A 45 0.88 6.18 -4.65
CA SER A 45 -0.46 6.22 -4.08
C SER A 45 -1.33 5.14 -4.70
N VAL A 46 -1.74 4.19 -3.89
CA VAL A 46 -2.60 3.08 -4.29
C VAL A 46 -4.01 3.38 -3.84
N ASN A 47 -4.94 3.51 -4.78
CA ASN A 47 -6.36 3.64 -4.50
C ASN A 47 -7.11 2.56 -5.26
N LEU A 48 -7.75 1.65 -4.52
CA LEU A 48 -8.52 0.53 -5.03
C LEU A 48 -9.99 0.81 -4.72
N THR A 49 -10.74 1.25 -5.73
CA THR A 49 -12.18 1.50 -5.64
C THR A 49 -12.95 0.44 -6.42
N LYS A 50 -14.01 -0.07 -5.83
CA LYS A 50 -14.93 -1.05 -6.40
C LYS A 50 -15.92 -0.32 -7.28
N SER A 51 -16.04 -0.74 -8.54
CA SER A 51 -17.14 -0.27 -9.37
C SER A 51 -18.48 -0.78 -8.81
N PRO A 52 -19.58 -0.01 -8.86
CA PRO A 52 -20.91 -0.48 -8.47
C PRO A 52 -21.37 -1.76 -9.19
N THR A 53 -20.79 -2.03 -10.36
CA THR A 53 -21.07 -3.21 -11.19
C THR A 53 -20.15 -4.40 -10.93
N GLU A 54 -19.10 -4.24 -10.12
CA GLU A 54 -18.11 -5.28 -9.86
C GLU A 54 -18.35 -5.96 -8.52
N VAL A 55 -18.18 -7.28 -8.48
CA VAL A 55 -18.33 -8.06 -7.24
C VAL A 55 -17.13 -7.87 -6.31
N LYS A 56 -15.94 -7.60 -6.87
CA LYS A 56 -14.66 -7.42 -6.18
C LYS A 56 -13.83 -6.33 -6.84
N THR A 57 -13.09 -5.58 -6.05
CA THR A 57 -12.07 -4.65 -6.52
C THR A 57 -10.91 -5.40 -7.17
N GLY A 58 -10.39 -4.86 -8.27
CA GLY A 58 -9.28 -5.44 -9.04
C GLY A 58 -7.92 -5.28 -8.39
N GLN A 59 -6.88 -5.28 -9.23
CA GLN A 59 -5.50 -5.00 -8.84
C GLN A 59 -5.05 -3.70 -9.48
N VAL A 60 -4.21 -2.94 -8.79
CA VAL A 60 -3.51 -1.78 -9.37
C VAL A 60 -2.06 -2.18 -9.65
N LYS A 61 -1.56 -1.77 -10.81
CA LYS A 61 -0.24 -2.15 -11.30
C LYS A 61 0.58 -0.90 -11.61
N PHE A 62 1.83 -0.90 -11.17
CA PHE A 62 2.80 0.16 -11.46
C PHE A 62 4.07 -0.43 -12.03
N ASN A 63 4.65 0.27 -13.00
CA ASN A 63 5.97 -0.07 -13.53
C ASN A 63 7.06 0.66 -12.72
N VAL A 64 8.15 -0.04 -12.43
CA VAL A 64 9.31 0.50 -11.72
C VAL A 64 10.60 0.06 -12.41
N MET A 65 11.45 1.02 -12.77
CA MET A 65 12.79 0.73 -13.30
C MET A 65 13.72 0.47 -12.12
N LEU A 66 14.33 -0.71 -12.07
CA LEU A 66 15.27 -1.09 -11.03
C LEU A 66 16.62 -1.44 -11.64
N ASN A 67 17.69 -1.08 -10.95
CA ASN A 67 19.06 -1.34 -11.39
C ASN A 67 19.56 -2.66 -10.81
N SER A 68 20.33 -3.41 -11.59
CA SER A 68 21.07 -4.57 -11.11
C SER A 68 22.03 -4.20 -9.99
N ARG A 69 22.44 -5.22 -9.22
CA ARG A 69 23.39 -5.08 -8.11
C ARG A 69 22.90 -4.07 -7.08
N SER A 70 21.60 -4.05 -6.82
CA SER A 70 20.99 -3.13 -5.87
C SER A 70 19.98 -3.88 -5.00
N GLN A 71 20.04 -3.64 -3.70
CA GLN A 71 19.02 -4.07 -2.75
C GLN A 71 18.03 -2.93 -2.59
N TYR A 72 16.78 -3.17 -2.98
CA TYR A 72 15.69 -2.25 -2.78
C TYR A 72 14.82 -2.71 -1.62
N ARG A 73 14.27 -1.76 -0.89
CA ARG A 73 13.20 -1.96 0.08
C ARG A 73 11.90 -1.42 -0.49
N PHE A 74 10.87 -2.24 -0.38
CA PHE A 74 9.51 -1.93 -0.75
C PHE A 74 8.70 -1.92 0.53
N ASN A 75 8.30 -0.75 1.00
CA ASN A 75 7.48 -0.61 2.19
C ASN A 75 6.12 -0.01 1.83
N VAL A 76 5.09 -0.36 2.59
CA VAL A 76 3.71 0.07 2.34
C VAL A 76 3.00 0.34 3.65
N VAL A 77 2.18 1.40 3.66
CA VAL A 77 1.34 1.77 4.80
C VAL A 77 -0.11 1.83 4.35
N ASN A 78 -0.98 1.13 5.08
CA ASN A 78 -2.42 1.10 4.85
C ASN A 78 -3.09 2.39 5.35
N GLY A 79 -4.15 2.82 4.66
CA GLY A 79 -5.09 3.78 5.22
C GLY A 79 -5.77 3.21 6.47
N ALA A 80 -6.06 4.08 7.45
CA ALA A 80 -6.61 3.67 8.74
C ALA A 80 -8.00 3.00 8.66
N SER A 81 -8.73 3.23 7.56
CA SER A 81 -10.08 2.69 7.34
C SER A 81 -10.10 1.42 6.49
N ASN A 82 -8.94 0.87 6.11
CA ASN A 82 -8.89 -0.38 5.37
C ASN A 82 -9.34 -1.55 6.25
N ALA A 83 -10.15 -2.45 5.69
CA ALA A 83 -10.58 -3.65 6.40
C ALA A 83 -9.50 -4.75 6.45
N ASP A 84 -8.59 -4.77 5.47
CA ASP A 84 -7.49 -5.72 5.38
C ASP A 84 -6.17 -5.01 5.02
N ASP A 85 -5.04 -5.64 5.35
CA ASP A 85 -3.72 -5.16 4.94
C ASP A 85 -3.49 -5.40 3.44
N ILE A 86 -2.97 -4.38 2.75
CA ILE A 86 -2.66 -4.46 1.33
C ILE A 86 -1.54 -5.47 1.06
N VAL A 87 -1.74 -6.27 0.01
CA VAL A 87 -0.74 -7.17 -0.53
C VAL A 87 -0.02 -6.45 -1.66
N MET A 88 1.30 -6.31 -1.52
CA MET A 88 2.23 -5.74 -2.49
C MET A 88 3.15 -6.84 -3.01
N GLN A 89 3.23 -6.99 -4.33
CA GLN A 89 4.01 -8.02 -4.98
C GLN A 89 4.89 -7.43 -6.08
N LEU A 90 6.14 -7.90 -6.15
CA LEU A 90 7.07 -7.56 -7.21
C LEU A 90 7.07 -8.68 -8.26
N TYR A 91 6.85 -8.31 -9.51
CA TYR A 91 6.79 -9.19 -10.66
C TYR A 91 7.87 -8.84 -11.69
N ASP A 92 8.38 -9.89 -12.32
CA ASP A 92 9.12 -9.86 -13.58
C ASP A 92 8.29 -10.57 -14.64
N GLN A 93 7.64 -9.79 -15.50
CA GLN A 93 6.60 -10.26 -16.41
C GLN A 93 5.50 -11.01 -15.61
N ASP A 94 5.32 -12.30 -15.85
CA ASP A 94 4.30 -13.13 -15.18
C ASP A 94 4.84 -13.83 -13.92
N ARG A 95 6.13 -13.71 -13.63
CA ARG A 95 6.77 -14.37 -12.50
C ARG A 95 6.78 -13.46 -11.27
N MET A 96 6.13 -13.90 -10.19
CA MET A 96 6.27 -13.26 -8.88
C MET A 96 7.69 -13.51 -8.33
N LEU A 97 8.35 -12.45 -7.87
CA LEU A 97 9.70 -12.49 -7.31
C LEU A 97 9.71 -12.31 -5.79
N ALA A 98 8.88 -11.41 -5.28
CA ALA A 98 8.78 -11.09 -3.86
C ALA A 98 7.38 -10.59 -3.53
N SER A 99 7.01 -10.70 -2.25
CA SER A 99 5.70 -10.34 -1.73
C SER A 99 5.85 -9.89 -0.29
N ASN A 100 5.07 -8.89 0.13
CA ASN A 100 4.97 -8.55 1.55
C ASN A 100 4.08 -9.54 2.32
N ARG A 101 3.46 -10.52 1.66
CA ARG A 101 2.65 -11.55 2.28
C ARG A 101 3.36 -12.90 2.22
N GLU A 102 3.61 -13.49 3.38
CA GLU A 102 4.28 -14.78 3.55
C GLU A 102 3.68 -15.54 4.76
N GLY A 103 3.46 -16.86 4.61
CA GLY A 103 2.92 -17.68 5.70
C GLY A 103 1.54 -17.23 6.22
N GLY A 104 0.73 -16.60 5.38
CA GLY A 104 -0.58 -16.04 5.76
C GLY A 104 -0.53 -14.69 6.46
N ARG A 105 0.66 -14.18 6.79
CA ARG A 105 0.88 -12.88 7.42
C ARG A 105 1.28 -11.84 6.39
N THR A 106 0.83 -10.61 6.59
CA THR A 106 1.23 -9.46 5.78
C THR A 106 2.21 -8.61 6.57
N PHE A 107 3.31 -8.24 5.94
CA PHE A 107 4.38 -7.42 6.49
C PHE A 107 4.32 -6.02 5.89
N ALA A 108 4.81 -5.02 6.64
CA ALA A 108 4.85 -3.64 6.19
C ALA A 108 5.90 -3.40 5.09
N ALA A 109 6.87 -4.30 4.93
CA ALA A 109 7.91 -4.19 3.93
C ALA A 109 8.52 -5.53 3.53
N PHE A 110 9.17 -5.56 2.38
CA PHE A 110 10.12 -6.60 2.00
C PHE A 110 11.32 -5.97 1.27
N ASP A 111 12.45 -6.67 1.31
CA ASP A 111 13.65 -6.29 0.57
C ASP A 111 13.86 -7.27 -0.59
N TYR A 112 14.38 -6.77 -1.72
CA TYR A 112 14.71 -7.59 -2.87
C TYR A 112 16.02 -7.15 -3.53
N ILE A 113 16.89 -8.12 -3.82
CA ILE A 113 18.15 -7.90 -4.53
C ILE A 113 17.91 -8.09 -6.03
N VAL A 114 18.06 -7.00 -6.78
CA VAL A 114 17.84 -6.97 -8.22
C VAL A 114 19.10 -7.43 -8.96
N ARG A 115 18.94 -8.40 -9.85
CA ARG A 115 20.03 -9.02 -10.61
C ARG A 115 20.18 -8.47 -12.02
N THR A 116 19.10 -7.96 -12.61
CA THR A 116 19.06 -7.48 -13.98
C THR A 116 18.42 -6.10 -14.01
N SER A 117 19.08 -5.14 -14.65
CA SER A 117 18.53 -3.79 -14.81
C SER A 117 17.39 -3.82 -15.82
N LYS A 118 16.16 -3.57 -15.39
CA LYS A 118 14.98 -3.52 -16.26
C LYS A 118 13.77 -2.95 -15.52
N VAL A 119 12.66 -2.84 -16.26
CA VAL A 119 11.35 -2.52 -15.70
C VAL A 119 10.74 -3.77 -15.07
N TYR A 120 10.34 -3.64 -13.81
CA TYR A 120 9.56 -4.59 -13.05
C TYR A 120 8.15 -4.05 -12.83
N GLN A 121 7.24 -4.93 -12.39
CA GLN A 121 5.87 -4.56 -12.09
C GLN A 121 5.60 -4.72 -10.59
N LEU A 122 5.12 -3.66 -9.95
CA LEU A 122 4.51 -3.73 -8.62
C LEU A 122 3.01 -3.91 -8.77
N VAL A 123 2.48 -4.91 -8.10
CA VAL A 123 1.06 -5.28 -8.12
C VAL A 123 0.51 -5.15 -6.71
N PHE A 124 -0.60 -4.43 -6.59
CA PHE A 124 -1.26 -4.15 -5.33
C PHE A 124 -2.68 -4.70 -5.34
N SER A 125 -3.07 -5.32 -4.23
CA SER A 125 -4.43 -5.85 -4.04
C SER A 125 -4.79 -5.96 -2.57
N PHE A 126 -6.07 -5.81 -2.25
CA PHE A 126 -6.59 -6.17 -0.93
C PHE A 126 -7.10 -7.61 -0.93
N PRO A 127 -6.84 -8.39 0.14
CA PRO A 127 -7.46 -9.70 0.34
C PRO A 127 -8.97 -9.64 0.12
N GLY A 128 -9.52 -10.62 -0.58
CA GLY A 128 -10.96 -10.67 -0.88
C GLY A 128 -11.44 -9.66 -1.94
N GLY A 129 -10.59 -8.76 -2.45
CA GLY A 129 -10.96 -7.74 -3.43
C GLY A 129 -11.79 -6.62 -2.83
N GLN A 130 -11.35 -6.13 -1.68
CA GLN A 130 -11.98 -5.01 -0.99
C GLN A 130 -11.50 -3.67 -1.53
N GLU A 131 -12.25 -2.62 -1.25
CA GLU A 131 -11.79 -1.25 -1.44
C GLU A 131 -10.80 -0.85 -0.35
N GLY A 132 -9.91 0.07 -0.70
CA GLY A 132 -8.98 0.65 0.27
C GLY A 132 -7.94 1.52 -0.41
N CYS A 133 -7.13 2.14 0.41
CA CYS A 133 -6.02 2.96 -0.06
C CYS A 133 -4.73 2.60 0.67
N ALA A 134 -3.58 2.82 0.04
CA ALA A 134 -2.29 2.66 0.68
C ALA A 134 -1.24 3.56 0.03
N GLU A 135 -0.17 3.83 0.76
CA GLU A 135 1.01 4.53 0.23
C GLU A 135 2.21 3.59 0.28
N ALA A 136 2.84 3.37 -0.87
CA ALA A 136 4.01 2.52 -0.98
C ALA A 136 5.24 3.35 -1.35
N VAL A 137 6.39 3.01 -0.77
CA VAL A 137 7.67 3.65 -1.05
C VAL A 137 8.68 2.59 -1.47
N VAL A 138 9.40 2.90 -2.54
CA VAL A 138 10.58 2.18 -2.99
C VAL A 138 11.80 2.99 -2.60
N SER A 139 12.73 2.34 -1.91
CA SER A 139 13.99 2.93 -1.47
C SER A 139 15.17 2.02 -1.80
N LEU A 140 16.32 2.63 -2.07
CA LEU A 140 17.59 1.93 -2.28
C LEU A 140 18.27 1.76 -0.92
N VAL A 141 18.41 0.52 -0.48
CA VAL A 141 19.08 0.18 0.79
C VAL A 141 20.59 0.20 0.60
N ARG A 142 21.07 -0.46 -0.47
CA ARG A 142 22.48 -0.48 -0.84
C ARG A 142 22.69 -0.90 -2.28
N GLN A 143 23.81 -0.47 -2.84
CA GLN A 143 24.32 -0.94 -4.13
C GLN A 143 25.55 -1.82 -3.89
N PHE A 144 25.61 -2.95 -4.58
CA PHE A 144 26.70 -3.91 -4.51
C PHE A 144 27.73 -3.61 -5.60
N SER A 145 29.01 -3.82 -5.27
CA SER A 145 30.08 -3.88 -6.24
C SER A 145 30.06 -5.21 -7.02
N GLU A 146 30.80 -5.28 -8.13
CA GLU A 146 30.88 -6.48 -8.97
C GLU A 146 31.38 -7.72 -8.22
N GLY A 147 32.28 -7.56 -7.26
CA GLY A 147 32.88 -8.67 -6.51
C GLY A 147 32.05 -9.20 -5.34
N GLU A 148 30.98 -8.51 -4.95
CA GLU A 148 30.16 -8.91 -3.79
C GLU A 148 29.00 -9.85 -4.15
N MET A 149 28.67 -9.96 -5.44
CA MET A 149 27.54 -10.74 -5.93
C MET A 149 28.03 -12.08 -6.48
N ASN A 150 28.13 -13.12 -5.64
CA ASN A 150 28.53 -14.48 -6.02
C ASN A 150 27.39 -15.25 -6.71
N PHE A 151 26.98 -14.82 -7.89
CA PHE A 151 25.92 -15.46 -8.65
C PHE A 151 26.41 -16.08 -9.94
#